data_AF-W8VCY0-F1
#
_entry.id   AF-W8VCY0-F1
#
_cell.length_a   1.000
_cell.length_b   1.000
_cell.length_c   1.000
_cell.angle_alpha   90.00
_cell.angle_beta   90.00
_cell.angle_gamma   90.00
#
_symmetry.space_group_name_H-M   'P 1'
#
loop_
_entity.id
_entity.type
_entity.pdbx_description
1 polymer ?
#
loop_
_entity_poly.entity_id
_entity_poly.type
_entity_poly.pdbx_seq_one_letter_code
_entity_poly.pdbx_strand_id
1 'polypeptide(L)'
;MHFFIIINATPEKSRIGNIAVFLVGIRFPCINYYLYLSAVKAGVHFFSAEGETAMQRCGWVSQDPLYIEYHDTEWGVAQKEGRQLFEMICLEGQQAGLSWITVLKKRQNYRQAFHQFDPVRVAAMGDDDIERLLQDTGIIRHRGKIQAIIGNARAYLAMEENGESFTDFVWSFVDNAPQVTRAATLAEIPTTTPASDALSKALKKRGFKFVGSTICYSFMQACGLVNDHVTGCFCHPGGQDDPQVGH
;
A
#
# COMPACT_ATOMS: atom_id res chain seq x y z
N MET A 1 -38.62 34.11 4.04
CA MET A 1 -37.97 34.70 2.85
C MET A 1 -38.11 33.66 1.72
N HIS A 2 -39.16 33.78 0.91
CA HIS A 2 -39.45 32.84 -0.18
C HIS A 2 -38.50 33.14 -1.34
N PHE A 3 -37.57 32.23 -1.64
CA PHE A 3 -36.81 32.28 -2.88
C PHE A 3 -37.59 31.54 -3.96
N PHE A 4 -38.13 32.28 -4.93
CA PHE A 4 -38.57 31.74 -6.21
C PHE A 4 -37.31 31.48 -7.06
N ILE A 5 -37.02 30.23 -7.38
CA ILE A 5 -36.02 29.87 -8.39
C ILE A 5 -36.77 29.59 -9.69
N ILE A 6 -36.54 30.44 -10.70
CA ILE A 6 -37.02 30.24 -12.06
C ILE A 6 -36.13 29.17 -12.71
N ILE A 7 -36.71 28.01 -13.02
CA ILE A 7 -36.02 26.90 -13.71
C ILE A 7 -36.25 27.09 -15.22
N ASN A 8 -35.20 27.46 -15.96
CA ASN A 8 -35.19 27.36 -17.42
C ASN A 8 -34.69 25.97 -17.81
N ALA A 9 -35.60 25.07 -18.19
CA ALA A 9 -35.27 23.75 -18.71
C ALA A 9 -35.45 23.71 -20.23
N THR A 10 -34.39 23.43 -20.97
CA THR A 10 -34.47 23.00 -22.38
C THR A 10 -34.63 21.48 -22.41
N PRO A 11 -35.73 20.93 -22.97
CA PRO A 11 -35.97 19.50 -22.97
C PRO A 11 -35.15 18.80 -24.06
N GLU A 12 -34.23 17.92 -23.66
CA GLU A 12 -33.60 16.97 -24.57
C GLU A 12 -34.33 15.62 -24.48
N LYS A 13 -34.89 15.14 -25.59
CA LYS A 13 -35.65 13.88 -25.65
C LYS A 13 -34.71 12.73 -25.95
N SER A 14 -34.51 11.82 -25.01
CA SER A 14 -33.98 10.48 -25.27
C SER A 14 -35.05 9.41 -25.01
N ARG A 15 -35.08 8.37 -25.86
CA ARG A 15 -36.01 7.24 -25.76
C ARG A 15 -35.30 6.01 -25.23
N ILE A 16 -35.89 5.36 -24.23
CA ILE A 16 -35.60 3.96 -23.86
C ILE A 16 -36.92 3.21 -24.01
N GLY A 17 -37.06 2.44 -25.09
CA GLY A 17 -38.33 1.78 -25.46
C GLY A 17 -39.48 2.74 -25.79
N ASN A 18 -40.73 2.32 -25.50
CA ASN A 18 -41.96 3.10 -25.77
C ASN A 18 -42.30 4.15 -24.69
N ILE A 19 -41.37 4.47 -23.79
CA ILE A 19 -41.57 5.40 -22.68
C ILE A 19 -40.83 6.71 -22.97
N ALA A 20 -41.55 7.84 -22.88
CA ALA A 20 -40.95 9.16 -22.94
C ALA A 20 -40.32 9.49 -21.57
N VAL A 21 -39.00 9.62 -21.52
CA VAL A 21 -38.25 10.01 -20.32
C VAL A 21 -37.96 11.51 -20.42
N PHE A 22 -38.33 12.28 -19.39
CA PHE A 22 -37.96 13.68 -19.27
C PHE A 22 -36.77 13.78 -18.32
N LEU A 23 -35.59 14.11 -18.85
CA LEU A 23 -34.40 14.38 -18.06
C LEU A 23 -34.49 15.80 -17.50
N VAL A 24 -34.71 15.93 -16.19
CA VAL A 24 -34.55 17.21 -15.49
C VAL A 24 -33.22 17.15 -14.75
N GLY A 25 -32.16 17.62 -15.40
CA GLY A 25 -30.85 17.74 -14.77
C GLY A 25 -30.84 18.91 -13.78
N ILE A 26 -30.87 18.64 -12.48
CA ILE A 26 -30.63 19.65 -11.45
C ILE A 26 -29.15 19.58 -11.07
N ARG A 27 -28.40 20.63 -11.36
CA ARG A 27 -26.97 20.72 -11.03
C ARG A 27 -26.81 21.44 -9.69
N PHE A 28 -26.51 20.70 -8.63
CA PHE A 28 -26.10 21.27 -7.34
C PHE A 28 -24.56 21.40 -7.29
N PRO A 29 -23.99 22.45 -6.67
CA PRO A 29 -22.54 22.70 -6.74
C PRO A 29 -21.66 21.71 -5.96
N CYS A 30 -22.22 20.76 -5.20
CA CYS A 30 -21.42 19.91 -4.32
C CYS A 30 -21.88 18.44 -4.20
N ILE A 31 -22.88 17.99 -4.96
CA ILE A 31 -23.37 16.60 -4.84
C ILE A 31 -23.85 16.10 -6.21
N ASN A 32 -23.28 14.98 -6.68
CA ASN A 32 -23.60 14.38 -7.97
C ASN A 32 -24.80 13.41 -7.81
N TYR A 33 -26.03 13.93 -7.75
CA TYR A 33 -27.26 13.12 -7.79
C TYR A 33 -27.96 13.31 -9.14
N TYR A 34 -28.37 12.20 -9.77
CA TYR A 34 -29.32 12.20 -10.88
C TYR A 34 -30.70 11.77 -10.35
N LEU A 35 -31.71 12.65 -10.42
CA LEU A 35 -33.09 12.29 -10.12
C LEU A 35 -33.77 11.72 -11.37
N TYR A 36 -34.23 10.47 -11.29
CA TYR A 36 -35.11 9.87 -12.29
C TYR A 36 -36.57 9.99 -11.83
N LEU A 37 -37.39 10.70 -12.61
CA LEU A 37 -38.85 10.74 -12.44
C LEU A 37 -39.50 9.91 -13.55
N SER A 38 -39.97 8.70 -13.24
CA SER A 38 -40.88 7.96 -14.11
C SER A 38 -42.33 8.23 -13.68
N ALA A 39 -43.17 8.66 -14.63
CA ALA A 39 -44.59 8.85 -14.39
C ALA A 39 -45.32 7.51 -14.52
N VAL A 40 -45.43 6.76 -13.43
CA VAL A 40 -46.39 5.65 -13.31
C VAL A 40 -47.33 5.98 -12.16
N LYS A 41 -48.64 5.86 -12.43
CA LYS A 41 -49.75 6.10 -11.50
C LYS A 41 -49.51 5.34 -10.16
N ALA A 42 -49.72 6.09 -9.07
CA ALA A 42 -49.82 5.64 -7.68
C ALA A 42 -48.52 5.08 -7.05
N GLY A 43 -47.95 5.88 -6.13
CA GLY A 43 -46.84 5.48 -5.26
C GLY A 43 -45.56 6.25 -5.57
N VAL A 44 -45.23 7.24 -4.74
CA VAL A 44 -43.87 7.81 -4.72
C VAL A 44 -42.97 6.75 -4.09
N HIS A 45 -42.40 5.88 -4.92
CA HIS A 45 -41.33 4.99 -4.48
C HIS A 45 -40.03 5.78 -4.49
N PHE A 46 -39.55 6.14 -3.30
CA PHE A 46 -38.17 6.58 -3.11
C PHE A 46 -37.26 5.40 -3.42
N PHE A 47 -36.66 5.38 -4.61
CA PHE A 47 -35.49 4.55 -4.85
C PHE A 47 -34.29 5.26 -4.23
N SER A 48 -33.86 4.80 -3.06
CA SER A 48 -32.50 5.04 -2.61
C SER A 48 -31.60 4.39 -3.63
N ALA A 49 -30.85 5.16 -4.41
CA ALA A 49 -29.69 4.61 -5.07
C ALA A 49 -28.75 4.21 -3.92
N GLU A 50 -28.58 2.91 -3.70
CA GLU A 50 -27.44 2.41 -2.93
C GLU A 50 -26.19 2.90 -3.67
N GLY A 51 -25.69 4.07 -3.26
CA GLY A 51 -24.37 4.50 -3.64
C GLY A 51 -23.44 3.49 -3.00
N GLU A 52 -22.73 2.70 -3.83
CA GLU A 52 -21.57 1.94 -3.37
C GLU A 52 -20.76 2.85 -2.46
N THR A 53 -20.67 2.48 -1.18
CA THR A 53 -19.76 3.12 -0.24
C THR A 53 -18.37 2.88 -0.80
N ALA A 54 -17.83 3.89 -1.51
CA ALA A 54 -16.51 3.79 -2.11
C ALA A 54 -15.52 3.43 -1.01
N MET A 55 -14.94 2.22 -1.09
CA MET A 55 -14.01 1.70 -0.08
C MET A 55 -12.93 2.75 0.22
N GLN A 56 -12.99 3.33 1.41
CA GLN A 56 -12.10 4.38 1.80
C GLN A 56 -10.71 3.77 2.05
N ARG A 57 -9.66 4.33 1.42
CA ARG A 57 -8.27 3.88 1.53
C ARG A 57 -7.41 4.90 2.27
N CYS A 58 -6.20 4.50 2.64
CA CYS A 58 -5.21 5.43 3.16
C CYS A 58 -4.88 6.56 2.17
N GLY A 59 -4.67 7.77 2.68
CA GLY A 59 -4.48 8.97 1.86
C GLY A 59 -3.20 9.03 1.01
N TRP A 60 -2.28 8.08 1.19
CA TRP A 60 -1.05 7.96 0.38
C TRP A 60 -1.23 7.12 -0.90
N VAL A 61 -2.34 6.39 -1.02
CA VAL A 61 -2.64 5.55 -2.18
C VAL A 61 -3.05 6.44 -3.36
N SER A 62 -2.37 6.31 -4.49
CA SER A 62 -2.76 6.99 -5.73
C SER A 62 -3.81 6.19 -6.50
N GLN A 63 -4.31 6.73 -7.62
CA GLN A 63 -5.22 6.03 -8.52
C GLN A 63 -4.54 4.99 -9.43
N ASP A 64 -3.25 4.70 -9.21
CA ASP A 64 -2.53 3.68 -9.96
C ASP A 64 -2.99 2.28 -9.49
N PRO A 65 -3.55 1.43 -10.37
CA PRO A 65 -4.08 0.13 -9.97
C PRO A 65 -3.06 -0.75 -9.25
N LEU A 66 -1.77 -0.66 -9.61
CA LEU A 66 -0.71 -1.41 -8.94
C LEU A 66 -0.52 -0.96 -7.48
N TYR A 67 -0.71 0.34 -7.22
CA TYR A 67 -0.55 0.87 -5.87
C TYR A 67 -1.76 0.55 -5.00
N ILE A 68 -2.95 0.54 -5.60
CA ILE A 68 -4.20 0.08 -4.97
C ILE A 68 -4.09 -1.38 -4.59
N GLU A 69 -3.70 -2.27 -5.51
CA GLU A 69 -3.53 -3.70 -5.23
C GLU A 69 -2.51 -3.95 -4.11
N TYR A 70 -1.37 -3.26 -4.15
CA TYR A 70 -0.37 -3.35 -3.08
C TYR A 70 -0.92 -2.92 -1.72
N HIS A 71 -1.66 -1.81 -1.65
CA HIS A 71 -2.30 -1.37 -0.41
C HIS A 71 -3.31 -2.40 0.10
N ASP A 72 -4.18 -2.88 -0.79
CA ASP A 72 -5.35 -3.69 -0.43
C ASP A 72 -4.97 -5.11 -0.03
N THR A 73 -3.89 -5.66 -0.58
CA THR A 73 -3.57 -7.09 -0.49
C THR A 73 -2.22 -7.41 0.16
N GLU A 74 -1.31 -6.42 0.25
CA GLU A 74 0.05 -6.67 0.74
C GLU A 74 0.41 -5.80 1.95
N TRP A 75 0.19 -4.49 1.88
CA TRP A 75 0.66 -3.56 2.89
C TRP A 75 -0.10 -3.71 4.21
N GLY A 76 0.64 -3.85 5.31
CA GLY A 76 0.07 -4.05 6.64
C GLY A 76 -0.37 -5.49 6.94
N VAL A 77 -0.28 -6.40 5.97
CA VAL A 77 -0.57 -7.83 6.16
C VAL A 77 0.63 -8.50 6.85
N ALA A 78 0.38 -9.23 7.93
CA ALA A 78 1.44 -9.85 8.73
C ALA A 78 2.21 -10.91 7.94
N GLN A 79 3.44 -10.56 7.54
CA GLN A 79 4.35 -11.45 6.82
C GLN A 79 5.26 -12.22 7.78
N LYS A 80 5.29 -13.56 7.67
CA LYS A 80 6.05 -14.45 8.55
C LYS A 80 7.11 -15.28 7.81
N GLU A 81 7.15 -15.21 6.49
CA GLU A 81 8.13 -15.93 5.68
C GLU A 81 9.43 -15.12 5.57
N GLY A 82 10.54 -15.71 6.03
CA GLY A 82 11.82 -15.03 6.18
C GLY A 82 12.38 -14.47 4.88
N ARG A 83 12.23 -15.19 3.76
CA ARG A 83 12.69 -14.72 2.44
C ARG A 83 11.85 -13.54 1.93
N GLN A 84 10.54 -13.55 2.13
CA GLN A 84 9.69 -12.40 1.80
C GLN A 84 10.01 -11.17 2.65
N LEU A 85 10.29 -11.35 3.94
CA LEU A 85 10.78 -10.26 4.80
C LEU A 85 12.13 -9.72 4.31
N PHE A 86 13.05 -10.61 3.90
CA PHE A 86 14.33 -10.25 3.31
C PHE A 86 14.18 -9.47 1.99
N GLU A 87 13.29 -9.89 1.09
CA GLU A 87 12.96 -9.16 -0.13
C GLU A 87 12.48 -7.74 0.21
N MET A 88 11.52 -7.63 1.12
CA MET A 88 10.92 -6.34 1.47
C MET A 88 11.92 -5.38 2.10
N ILE A 89 12.74 -5.80 3.08
CA ILE A 89 13.74 -4.89 3.66
C ILE A 89 14.77 -4.42 2.61
N CYS A 90 15.08 -5.26 1.62
CA CYS A 90 15.95 -4.88 0.51
C CYS A 90 15.28 -3.83 -0.39
N LEU A 91 14.02 -4.02 -0.77
CA LEU A 91 13.25 -3.10 -1.61
C LEU A 91 13.03 -1.75 -0.93
N GLU A 92 12.75 -1.74 0.38
CA GLU A 92 12.65 -0.51 1.18
C GLU A 92 13.99 0.26 1.20
N GLY A 93 15.12 -0.46 1.26
CA GLY A 93 16.45 0.15 1.08
C GLY A 93 16.64 0.80 -0.30
N GLN A 94 16.03 0.24 -1.36
CA GLN A 94 16.06 0.82 -2.71
C GLN A 94 15.26 2.10 -2.82
N GLN A 95 14.26 2.29 -1.96
CA GLN A 95 13.37 3.46 -1.97
C GLN A 95 14.07 4.76 -1.53
N ALA A 96 15.20 4.70 -0.80
CA ALA A 96 15.86 5.89 -0.25
C ALA A 96 16.05 7.01 -1.30
N GLY A 97 15.38 8.16 -1.11
CA GLY A 97 15.40 9.30 -2.03
C GLY A 97 14.45 9.22 -3.24
N LEU A 98 13.51 8.26 -3.25
CA LEU A 98 12.55 8.02 -4.32
C LEU A 98 11.13 7.77 -3.75
N SER A 99 10.13 7.81 -4.60
CA SER A 99 8.78 7.36 -4.25
C SER A 99 8.68 5.83 -4.23
N TRP A 100 7.87 5.27 -3.32
CA TRP A 100 7.66 3.81 -3.26
C TRP A 100 7.12 3.22 -4.57
N ILE A 101 6.18 3.92 -5.23
CA ILE A 101 5.64 3.47 -6.52
C ILE A 101 6.73 3.27 -7.59
N THR A 102 7.85 3.99 -7.51
CA THR A 102 9.00 3.79 -8.41
C THR A 102 9.65 2.42 -8.19
N VAL A 103 9.80 2.01 -6.93
CA VAL A 103 10.34 0.69 -6.56
C VAL A 103 9.32 -0.40 -6.89
N LEU A 104 8.05 -0.20 -6.53
CA LEU A 104 6.98 -1.17 -6.74
C LEU A 104 6.82 -1.54 -8.22
N LYS A 105 6.85 -0.56 -9.13
CA LYS A 105 6.84 -0.79 -10.59
C LYS A 105 8.06 -1.57 -11.11
N LYS A 106 9.16 -1.54 -10.38
CA LYS A 106 10.41 -2.24 -10.71
C LYS A 106 10.56 -3.57 -9.97
N ARG A 107 9.62 -3.94 -9.07
CA ARG A 107 9.74 -5.10 -8.17
C ARG A 107 9.99 -6.41 -8.93
N GLN A 108 9.31 -6.64 -10.05
CA GLN A 108 9.54 -7.85 -10.84
C GLN A 108 10.92 -7.87 -11.52
N ASN A 109 11.42 -6.71 -11.96
CA ASN A 109 12.79 -6.60 -12.49
C ASN A 109 13.81 -6.89 -11.38
N TYR A 110 13.59 -6.38 -10.16
CA TYR A 110 14.42 -6.72 -9.01
C TYR A 110 14.41 -8.22 -8.71
N ARG A 111 13.23 -8.85 -8.69
CA ARG A 111 13.13 -10.31 -8.51
C ARG A 111 13.92 -11.05 -9.57
N GLN A 112 13.87 -10.64 -10.84
CA GLN A 112 14.68 -11.28 -11.89
C GLN A 112 16.18 -11.03 -11.72
N ALA A 113 16.57 -9.78 -11.47
CA ALA A 113 17.95 -9.34 -11.31
C ALA A 113 18.67 -9.97 -10.11
N PHE A 114 17.92 -10.24 -9.03
CA PHE A 114 18.42 -10.78 -7.76
C PHE A 114 17.86 -12.17 -7.45
N HIS A 115 17.67 -13.01 -8.48
CA HIS A 115 17.39 -14.45 -8.31
C HIS A 115 16.20 -14.77 -7.39
N GLN A 116 15.10 -14.04 -7.56
CA GLN A 116 13.87 -14.14 -6.75
C GLN A 116 14.14 -13.91 -5.25
N PHE A 117 15.16 -13.10 -4.95
CA PHE A 117 15.67 -12.84 -3.61
C PHE A 117 16.04 -14.11 -2.84
N ASP A 118 16.50 -15.16 -3.54
CA ASP A 118 17.18 -16.30 -2.93
C ASP A 118 18.48 -15.81 -2.27
N PRO A 119 18.59 -15.82 -0.92
CA PRO A 119 19.74 -15.24 -0.24
C PRO A 119 21.05 -15.93 -0.60
N VAL A 120 21.06 -17.25 -0.87
CA VAL A 120 22.27 -18.00 -1.24
C VAL A 120 22.78 -17.53 -2.59
N ARG A 121 21.89 -17.43 -3.58
CA ARG A 121 22.27 -16.99 -4.94
C ARG A 121 22.68 -15.53 -4.95
N VAL A 122 21.97 -14.68 -4.20
CA VAL A 122 22.28 -13.24 -4.11
C VAL A 122 23.61 -13.01 -3.39
N ALA A 123 23.90 -13.75 -2.32
CA ALA A 123 25.15 -13.63 -1.58
C ALA A 123 26.39 -14.01 -2.42
N ALA A 124 26.22 -14.93 -3.37
CA ALA A 124 27.26 -15.40 -4.28
C ALA A 124 27.60 -14.42 -5.42
N MET A 125 26.79 -13.37 -5.62
CA MET A 125 27.04 -12.37 -6.67
C MET A 125 28.34 -11.60 -6.43
N GLY A 126 29.08 -11.35 -7.52
CA GLY A 126 30.40 -10.70 -7.51
C GLY A 126 30.42 -9.32 -8.18
N ASP A 127 31.62 -8.80 -8.42
CA ASP A 127 31.81 -7.48 -9.05
C ASP A 127 31.26 -7.44 -10.49
N ASP A 128 31.44 -8.52 -11.26
CA ASP A 128 30.90 -8.61 -12.63
C ASP A 128 29.36 -8.52 -12.66
N ASP A 129 28.68 -9.09 -11.66
CA ASP A 129 27.23 -8.95 -11.51
C ASP A 129 26.83 -7.51 -11.20
N ILE A 130 27.60 -6.82 -10.36
CA ILE A 130 27.37 -5.42 -10.03
C ILE A 130 27.51 -4.55 -11.28
N GLU A 131 28.57 -4.73 -12.07
CA GLU A 131 28.78 -3.98 -13.32
C GLU A 131 27.65 -4.23 -14.32
N ARG A 132 27.23 -5.49 -14.47
CA ARG A 132 26.08 -5.87 -15.31
C ARG A 132 24.80 -5.18 -14.84
N LEU A 133 24.50 -5.21 -13.55
CA LEU A 133 23.30 -4.60 -12.97
C LEU A 133 23.30 -3.08 -13.02
N LEU A 134 24.49 -2.44 -13.02
CA LEU A 134 24.60 -1.00 -13.24
C LEU A 134 24.17 -0.57 -14.65
N GLN A 135 24.09 -1.48 -15.61
CA GLN A 135 23.56 -1.21 -16.94
C GLN A 135 22.05 -1.52 -17.08
N ASP A 136 21.46 -2.20 -16.11
CA ASP A 136 20.05 -2.61 -16.16
C ASP A 136 19.11 -1.43 -15.85
N THR A 137 18.40 -0.95 -16.87
CA THR A 137 17.42 0.15 -16.75
C THR A 137 16.12 -0.29 -16.06
N GLY A 138 15.91 -1.60 -15.91
CA GLY A 138 14.80 -2.21 -15.20
C GLY A 138 14.83 -1.94 -13.69
N ILE A 139 16.01 -1.74 -13.11
CA ILE A 139 16.21 -1.46 -11.67
C ILE A 139 16.72 -0.03 -11.43
N ILE A 140 17.08 0.30 -10.19
CA ILE A 140 17.74 1.58 -9.84
C ILE A 140 19.26 1.39 -9.96
N ARG A 141 19.87 2.06 -10.93
CA ARG A 141 21.30 1.96 -11.27
C ARG A 141 22.17 2.77 -10.30
N HIS A 142 22.22 2.32 -9.04
CA HIS A 142 23.03 2.93 -7.99
C HIS A 142 23.91 1.88 -7.32
N ARG A 143 25.24 1.99 -7.51
CA ARG A 143 26.22 0.97 -7.09
C ARG A 143 26.06 0.58 -5.62
N GLY A 144 25.99 1.55 -4.71
CA GLY A 144 25.86 1.27 -3.28
C GLY A 144 24.56 0.56 -2.90
N LYS A 145 23.47 0.76 -3.66
CA LYS A 145 22.17 0.14 -3.39
C LYS A 145 22.13 -1.31 -3.89
N ILE A 146 22.79 -1.59 -5.02
CA ILE A 146 22.99 -2.94 -5.54
C ILE A 146 23.88 -3.74 -4.59
N GLN A 147 25.02 -3.18 -4.20
CA GLN A 147 25.93 -3.80 -3.22
C GLN A 147 25.24 -4.05 -1.87
N ALA A 148 24.32 -3.19 -1.46
CA ALA A 148 23.56 -3.38 -0.23
C ALA A 148 22.71 -4.65 -0.27
N ILE A 149 22.03 -4.96 -1.38
CA ILE A 149 21.23 -6.20 -1.49
C ILE A 149 22.13 -7.44 -1.35
N ILE A 150 23.28 -7.44 -2.01
CA ILE A 150 24.26 -8.53 -1.94
C ILE A 150 24.81 -8.68 -0.51
N GLY A 151 25.20 -7.57 0.12
CA GLY A 151 25.68 -7.56 1.50
C GLY A 151 24.60 -7.97 2.52
N ASN A 152 23.35 -7.57 2.29
CA ASN A 152 22.22 -7.95 3.13
C ASN A 152 21.93 -9.45 3.03
N ALA A 153 22.06 -10.05 1.85
CA ALA A 153 21.93 -11.51 1.68
C ALA A 153 22.99 -12.27 2.49
N ARG A 154 24.24 -11.81 2.47
CA ARG A 154 25.32 -12.37 3.30
C ARG A 154 25.04 -12.24 4.80
N ALA A 155 24.53 -11.07 5.21
CA ALA A 155 24.14 -10.83 6.61
C ALA A 155 22.96 -11.72 7.04
N TYR A 156 21.96 -11.89 6.19
CA TYR A 156 20.83 -12.80 6.39
C TYR A 156 21.32 -14.24 6.59
N LEU A 157 22.15 -14.75 5.69
CA LEU A 157 22.68 -16.12 5.79
C LEU A 157 23.50 -16.32 7.06
N ALA A 158 24.34 -15.34 7.42
CA ALA A 158 25.10 -15.41 8.66
C ALA A 158 24.22 -15.45 9.92
N MET A 159 23.02 -14.85 9.90
CA MET A 159 22.06 -15.00 11.00
C MET A 159 21.51 -16.42 11.05
N GLU A 160 21.01 -16.92 9.91
CA GLU A 160 20.43 -18.26 9.81
C GLU A 160 21.43 -19.37 10.18
N GLU A 161 22.70 -19.25 9.75
CA GLU A 161 23.79 -20.15 10.11
C GLU A 161 24.08 -20.17 11.62
N ASN A 162 23.83 -19.04 12.31
CA ASN A 162 23.95 -18.93 13.76
C ASN A 162 22.66 -19.32 14.51
N GLY A 163 21.66 -19.87 13.81
CA GLY A 163 20.38 -20.26 14.39
C GLY A 163 19.47 -19.08 14.73
N GLU A 164 19.73 -17.89 14.19
CA GLU A 164 18.88 -16.72 14.35
C GLU A 164 17.96 -16.59 13.12
N SER A 165 16.70 -17.04 13.25
CA SER A 165 15.71 -16.85 12.19
C SER A 165 15.47 -15.36 11.94
N PHE A 166 15.51 -14.95 10.67
CA PHE A 166 15.21 -13.55 10.33
C PHE A 166 13.79 -13.14 10.71
N THR A 167 12.82 -14.06 10.59
CA THR A 167 11.43 -13.82 11.00
C THR A 167 11.35 -13.52 12.50
N ASP A 168 11.87 -14.42 13.35
CA ASP A 168 11.81 -14.24 14.80
C ASP A 168 12.56 -12.99 15.24
N PHE A 169 13.70 -12.72 14.61
CA PHE A 169 14.48 -11.51 14.85
C PHE A 169 13.64 -10.25 14.62
N VAL A 170 13.04 -10.05 13.45
CA VAL A 170 12.29 -8.81 13.16
C VAL A 170 11.01 -8.72 13.98
N TRP A 171 10.30 -9.83 14.22
CA TRP A 171 9.06 -9.84 14.98
C TRP A 171 9.27 -9.64 16.49
N SER A 172 10.46 -9.91 17.02
CA SER A 172 10.83 -9.60 18.41
C SER A 172 10.77 -8.10 18.74
N PHE A 173 10.86 -7.22 17.74
CA PHE A 173 10.78 -5.76 17.94
C PHE A 173 9.36 -5.23 18.15
N VAL A 174 8.35 -6.10 18.03
CA VAL A 174 6.92 -5.79 18.24
C VAL A 174 6.25 -6.84 19.13
N ASP A 175 7.01 -7.45 20.04
CA ASP A 175 6.52 -8.50 20.95
C ASP A 175 5.79 -9.64 20.22
N ASN A 176 6.24 -9.95 19.00
CA ASN A 176 5.68 -10.97 18.11
C ASN A 176 4.22 -10.77 17.66
N ALA A 177 3.64 -9.59 17.88
CA ALA A 177 2.25 -9.27 17.53
C ALA A 177 2.15 -7.93 16.76
N PRO A 178 1.27 -7.84 15.72
CA PRO A 178 1.06 -6.58 15.01
C PRO A 178 0.60 -5.47 15.95
N GLN A 179 1.24 -4.30 15.88
CA GLN A 179 0.78 -3.10 16.60
C GLN A 179 -0.20 -2.34 15.72
N VAL A 180 -1.47 -2.28 16.12
CA VAL A 180 -2.53 -1.62 15.31
C VAL A 180 -2.67 -0.16 15.72
N THR A 181 -2.63 0.74 14.75
CA THR A 181 -2.80 2.18 14.98
C THR A 181 -4.22 2.55 15.38
N ARG A 182 -4.34 3.70 16.05
CA ARG A 182 -5.61 4.40 16.33
C ARG A 182 -5.72 5.75 15.62
N ALA A 183 -4.74 6.07 14.78
CA ALA A 183 -4.69 7.33 14.05
C ALA A 183 -5.85 7.43 13.05
N ALA A 184 -6.55 8.57 13.05
CA ALA A 184 -7.59 8.85 12.07
C ALA A 184 -7.03 9.39 10.76
N THR A 185 -5.85 10.02 10.81
CA THR A 185 -5.22 10.67 9.66
C THR A 185 -3.76 10.28 9.51
N LEU A 186 -3.22 10.37 8.28
CA LEU A 186 -1.83 10.06 7.99
C LEU A 186 -0.84 10.98 8.73
N ALA A 187 -1.26 12.21 9.07
CA ALA A 187 -0.42 13.17 9.80
C ALA A 187 -0.09 12.73 11.23
N GLU A 188 -0.86 11.80 11.80
CA GLU A 188 -0.66 11.23 13.13
C GLU A 188 0.26 10.00 13.09
N ILE A 189 0.49 9.41 11.92
CA ILE A 189 1.38 8.25 11.74
C ILE A 189 2.83 8.74 11.75
N PRO A 190 3.70 8.20 12.62
CA PRO A 190 5.09 8.62 12.67
C PRO A 190 5.86 8.12 11.44
N THR A 191 7.05 8.69 11.19
CA THR A 191 7.98 8.19 10.17
C THR A 191 9.11 7.35 10.74
N THR A 192 9.25 7.33 12.07
CA THR A 192 10.16 6.49 12.85
C THR A 192 9.59 6.25 14.24
N THR A 193 9.95 5.14 14.88
CA THR A 193 9.59 4.82 16.27
C THR A 193 10.81 4.31 17.04
N PRO A 194 10.76 4.25 18.39
CA PRO A 194 11.81 3.59 19.17
C PRO A 194 12.10 2.15 18.73
N ALA A 195 11.06 1.41 18.29
CA ALA A 195 11.20 0.07 17.75
C ALA A 195 11.95 0.06 16.41
N SER A 196 11.65 0.98 15.48
CA SER A 196 12.39 1.08 14.21
C SER A 196 13.83 1.55 14.39
N ASP A 197 14.10 2.40 15.39
CA ASP A 197 15.46 2.81 15.77
C ASP A 197 16.27 1.61 16.27
N ALA A 198 15.67 0.80 17.14
CA ALA A 198 16.27 -0.43 17.66
C ALA A 198 16.54 -1.45 16.55
N LEU A 199 15.56 -1.67 15.66
CA LEU A 199 15.68 -2.57 14.50
C LEU A 199 16.81 -2.11 13.55
N SER A 200 16.83 -0.83 13.19
CA SER A 200 17.89 -0.19 12.38
C SER A 200 19.27 -0.41 12.99
N LYS A 201 19.43 -0.18 14.29
CA LYS A 201 20.70 -0.40 15.00
C LYS A 201 21.10 -1.88 14.99
N ALA A 202 20.16 -2.78 15.23
CA ALA A 202 20.41 -4.22 15.30
C ALA A 202 20.76 -4.81 13.91
N LEU A 203 20.09 -4.39 12.85
CA LEU A 203 20.39 -4.77 11.46
C LEU A 203 21.77 -4.27 11.04
N LYS A 204 22.11 -3.00 11.33
CA LYS A 204 23.46 -2.45 11.04
C LYS A 204 24.56 -3.23 11.75
N LYS A 205 24.34 -3.63 13.00
CA LYS A 205 25.29 -4.46 13.77
C LYS A 205 25.52 -5.83 13.12
N ARG A 206 24.50 -6.37 12.44
CA ARG A 206 24.56 -7.63 11.68
C ARG A 206 25.10 -7.48 10.27
N GLY A 207 25.48 -6.27 9.86
CA GLY A 207 26.11 -6.01 8.57
C GLY A 207 25.15 -5.52 7.48
N PHE A 208 23.85 -5.42 7.75
CA PHE A 208 22.90 -4.88 6.78
C PHE A 208 23.21 -3.41 6.46
N LYS A 209 22.92 -3.02 5.22
CA LYS A 209 23.11 -1.67 4.65
C LYS A 209 21.79 -1.15 4.09
N PHE A 210 21.67 0.17 4.00
CA PHE A 210 20.43 0.87 3.61
C PHE A 210 19.24 0.50 4.51
N VAL A 211 19.50 0.43 5.82
CA VAL A 211 18.52 0.09 6.87
C VAL A 211 18.46 1.21 7.91
N GLY A 212 18.19 2.44 7.46
CA GLY A 212 17.94 3.58 8.35
C GLY A 212 16.63 3.41 9.13
N SER A 213 16.41 4.19 10.19
CA SER A 213 15.19 4.04 11.02
C SER A 213 13.92 4.25 10.22
N THR A 214 13.87 5.26 9.34
CA THR A 214 12.72 5.49 8.45
C THR A 214 12.47 4.32 7.52
N ILE A 215 13.54 3.74 6.95
CA ILE A 215 13.44 2.54 6.09
C ILE A 215 12.90 1.36 6.89
N CYS A 216 13.39 1.17 8.12
CA CYS A 216 12.93 0.10 9.01
C CYS A 216 11.46 0.30 9.40
N TYR A 217 11.01 1.53 9.63
CA TYR A 217 9.61 1.79 9.95
C TYR A 217 8.70 1.54 8.75
N SER A 218 9.08 2.00 7.55
CA SER A 218 8.36 1.65 6.31
C SER A 218 8.28 0.14 6.11
N PHE A 219 9.38 -0.59 6.33
CA PHE A 219 9.42 -2.05 6.29
C PHE A 219 8.47 -2.69 7.32
N MET A 220 8.46 -2.19 8.56
CA MET A 220 7.56 -2.68 9.62
C MET A 220 6.09 -2.50 9.23
N GLN A 221 5.75 -1.36 8.62
CA GLN A 221 4.41 -1.10 8.11
C GLN A 221 4.07 -2.04 6.94
N ALA A 222 4.96 -2.14 5.95
CA ALA A 222 4.74 -2.93 4.76
C ALA A 222 4.55 -4.42 5.06
N CYS A 223 5.28 -4.96 6.04
CA CYS A 223 5.24 -6.37 6.42
C CYS A 223 4.27 -6.67 7.59
N GLY A 224 3.48 -5.70 8.03
CA GLY A 224 2.46 -5.88 9.06
C GLY A 224 2.99 -6.13 10.47
N LEU A 225 4.24 -5.77 10.77
CA LEU A 225 4.73 -5.69 12.15
C LEU A 225 4.00 -4.57 12.89
N VAL A 226 3.67 -3.50 12.17
CA VAL A 226 2.69 -2.49 12.58
C VAL A 226 1.63 -2.39 11.50
N ASN A 227 0.36 -2.27 11.91
CA ASN A 227 -0.74 -2.00 11.00
C ASN A 227 -1.13 -0.53 11.14
N ASP A 228 -0.63 0.27 10.22
CA ASP A 228 -0.82 1.72 10.16
C ASP A 228 -1.88 2.14 9.13
N HIS A 229 -2.79 1.22 8.76
CA HIS A 229 -4.01 1.63 8.06
C HIS A 229 -4.74 2.63 8.96
N VAL A 230 -5.08 3.82 8.45
CA VAL A 230 -5.83 4.80 9.27
C VAL A 230 -7.22 4.23 9.59
N THR A 231 -7.84 4.65 10.70
CA THR A 231 -9.10 4.04 11.18
C THR A 231 -10.27 4.11 10.21
N GLY A 232 -10.26 5.04 9.25
CA GLY A 232 -11.25 5.11 8.18
C GLY A 232 -10.93 4.26 6.95
N CYS A 233 -9.81 3.54 6.93
CA CYS A 233 -9.44 2.65 5.84
C CYS A 233 -10.21 1.33 5.94
N PHE A 234 -10.72 0.80 4.83
CA PHE A 234 -11.41 -0.50 4.81
C PHE A 234 -10.49 -1.68 5.18
N CYS A 235 -9.17 -1.52 5.05
CA CYS A 235 -8.17 -2.49 5.48
C CYS A 235 -7.79 -2.37 6.99
N HIS A 236 -8.34 -1.40 7.72
CA HIS A 236 -8.10 -1.28 9.16
C HIS A 236 -8.86 -2.38 9.92
N PRO A 237 -8.19 -3.16 10.79
CA PRO A 237 -8.85 -4.22 11.55
C PRO A 237 -9.94 -3.67 12.48
N GLY A 238 -11.15 -4.23 12.41
CA GLY A 238 -12.30 -3.77 13.17
C GLY A 238 -13.02 -2.55 12.59
N GLY A 239 -12.69 -2.14 11.36
CA GLY A 239 -13.41 -1.12 10.60
C GLY A 239 -14.82 -1.57 10.18
N GLN A 240 -15.67 -0.62 9.75
CA GLN A 240 -17.06 -0.89 9.37
C GLN A 240 -17.18 -1.87 8.17
N ASP A 241 -16.12 -1.97 7.36
CA ASP A 241 -16.04 -2.82 6.17
C ASP A 241 -15.10 -4.03 6.36
N ASP A 242 -14.68 -4.34 7.59
CA ASP A 242 -13.80 -5.49 7.87
C ASP A 242 -14.55 -6.80 7.57
N PRO A 243 -14.11 -7.63 6.60
CA PRO A 243 -14.77 -8.90 6.28
C PRO A 243 -14.75 -9.91 7.43
N GLN A 244 -13.97 -9.69 8.49
CA GLN A 244 -13.95 -10.49 9.71
C GLN A 244 -14.99 -10.02 10.75
N VAL A 245 -15.53 -8.81 10.60
CA VAL A 245 -16.63 -8.28 11.42
C VAL A 245 -17.92 -8.53 10.65
N GLY A 246 -18.38 -9.78 10.68
CA GLY A 246 -19.65 -10.19 10.07
C GLY A 246 -20.82 -9.38 10.63
N HIS A 247 -21.68 -8.91 9.73
CA HIS A 247 -23.01 -8.36 10.03
C HIS A 247 -23.93 -9.42 10.68
#